data_AF-A0A2W4X9D0-F1
#
_entry.id   AF-A0A2W4X9D0-F1
#
_cell.length_a   1.000
_cell.length_b   1.000
_cell.length_c   1.000
_cell.angle_alpha   90.00
_cell.angle_beta   90.00
_cell.angle_gamma   90.00
#
_symmetry.space_group_name_H-M   'P 1'
#
loop_
_entity.id
_entity.type
_entity.pdbx_description
1 polymer ?
#
loop_
_entity_poly.entity_id
_entity_poly.type
_entity_poly.pdbx_seq_one_letter_code
_entity_poly.pdbx_strand_id
1 'polypeptide(L)'
;MPDPNIGRRIANRYELIESVGRGSMGKVYLAGDSLLGGVPVAVKFLSQTLLNEDMRSRFFREAMTCAQLGQKSMHVVRVTDYGVEEDVPFYVMEYLKGENIGCLVQKRPLPVPRFLSLVRQILLGLRTAHYGILLEGERVPIIHRDIKPSNILVIADPSIGELVKILDFGIAKLMQAGSEQTATFMGTLAYASPEQMEGRDLDNRSDIYSLGVMMYQMLSGRLPVKPANNTFGSWYKVHRLAVPKPFAEFGPEVKVPKALEEIVMACLAKQREHRPSTIEQIIEAISPLEDRYGSSFEISQRINTKLSTRPNPQNSAHVSSAKDGHNVSEQGAKKGLKAEVEPSAASLEPLLDSPADPSDSPCEEGIADRRALEPLSKVPLSKPPLAPQCEEAALESAPDRAAAAEDDFYLRQQWPSTMPIAQIVFPRLLLQADRQQPTLWAMMPTDEIRKRRGNTRYNNFMCTMAPHPMVLWLTAFYQKLEGPRWLPCYLDLKEASSQQILWTLAEAQQYRILFFAKESPHDCLYIQSLNVAASQRNLFQEWVTMARNFPSIGSAQTSKALLKQELENRLKPRILMNLETIHTDSRPGIDDSVGF
;
A
#
# COMPACT_ATOMS: atom_id res chain seq x y z
N MET A 1 -4.85 24.93 -5.80
CA MET A 1 -3.60 25.01 -6.59
C MET A 1 -3.73 24.07 -7.78
N PRO A 2 -3.25 24.44 -8.98
CA PRO A 2 -3.19 23.53 -10.12
C PRO A 2 -2.33 22.31 -9.75
N ASP A 3 -2.72 21.10 -10.17
CA ASP A 3 -1.93 19.90 -9.91
C ASP A 3 -0.60 20.02 -10.69
N PRO A 4 0.56 19.97 -10.02
CA PRO A 4 1.86 20.21 -10.65
C PRO A 4 2.22 19.16 -11.71
N ASN A 5 1.45 18.06 -11.79
CA ASN A 5 1.66 17.02 -12.79
C ASN A 5 0.98 17.31 -14.13
N ILE A 6 0.03 18.25 -14.21
CA ILE A 6 -0.67 18.54 -15.48
C ILE A 6 0.32 19.22 -16.45
N GLY A 7 0.39 18.70 -17.68
CA GLY A 7 1.36 19.11 -18.70
C GLY A 7 2.74 18.48 -18.53
N ARG A 8 3.01 17.77 -17.44
CA ARG A 8 4.24 17.00 -17.26
C ARG A 8 4.25 15.82 -18.22
N ARG A 9 5.40 15.56 -18.86
CA ARG A 9 5.64 14.33 -19.61
C ARG A 9 6.43 13.35 -18.75
N ILE A 10 5.92 12.14 -18.60
CA ILE A 10 6.58 11.06 -17.84
C ILE A 10 7.16 10.01 -18.79
N ALA A 11 8.26 9.38 -18.39
CA ALA A 11 9.01 8.42 -19.21
C ALA A 11 9.29 8.93 -20.64
N ASN A 12 9.43 10.26 -20.81
CA ASN A 12 9.55 10.94 -22.10
C ASN A 12 8.48 10.58 -23.15
N ARG A 13 7.31 10.07 -22.74
CA ARG A 13 6.29 9.52 -23.65
C ARG A 13 4.86 9.90 -23.30
N TYR A 14 4.48 9.83 -22.02
CA TYR A 14 3.08 10.04 -21.63
C TYR A 14 2.91 11.46 -21.12
N GLU A 15 2.18 12.27 -21.86
CA GLU A 15 1.88 13.65 -21.48
C GLU A 15 0.60 13.68 -20.66
N LEU A 16 0.71 14.09 -19.39
CA LEU A 16 -0.42 14.10 -18.46
C LEU A 16 -1.35 15.29 -18.78
N ILE A 17 -2.61 15.00 -19.12
CA ILE A 17 -3.58 15.99 -19.59
C ILE A 17 -4.46 16.47 -18.44
N GLU A 18 -5.07 15.54 -17.70
CA GLU A 18 -5.97 15.88 -16.59
C GLU A 18 -6.01 14.77 -15.54
N SER A 19 -6.35 15.12 -14.29
CA SER A 19 -6.59 14.12 -13.25
C SER A 19 -8.00 13.55 -13.39
N VAL A 20 -8.11 12.24 -13.56
CA VAL A 20 -9.39 11.53 -13.72
C VAL A 20 -9.82 10.75 -12.48
N GLY A 21 -8.94 10.64 -11.48
CA GLY A 21 -9.26 9.99 -10.22
C GLY A 21 -8.19 10.16 -9.16
N ARG A 22 -8.62 10.21 -7.89
CA ARG A 22 -7.74 10.20 -6.73
C ARG A 22 -8.31 9.27 -5.67
N GLY A 23 -7.48 8.37 -5.15
CA GLY A 23 -7.87 7.42 -4.11
C GLY A 23 -6.74 7.19 -3.11
N SER A 24 -7.01 6.34 -2.12
CA SER A 24 -6.03 5.95 -1.10
C SER A 24 -4.79 5.25 -1.66
N MET A 25 -4.92 4.64 -2.86
CA MET A 25 -3.85 3.88 -3.51
C MET A 25 -3.07 4.70 -4.53
N GLY A 26 -3.44 5.96 -4.78
CA GLY A 26 -2.77 6.76 -5.81
C GLY A 26 -3.63 7.79 -6.53
N LYS A 27 -3.05 8.38 -7.58
CA LYS A 27 -3.70 9.31 -8.50
C LYS A 27 -3.71 8.72 -9.91
N VAL A 28 -4.81 8.92 -10.61
CA VAL A 28 -4.99 8.52 -12.01
C VAL A 28 -5.13 9.77 -12.86
N TYR A 29 -4.40 9.79 -13.98
CA TYR A 29 -4.44 10.86 -14.97
C TYR A 29 -4.83 10.28 -16.33
N LEU A 30 -5.61 11.05 -17.09
CA LEU A 30 -5.67 10.89 -18.53
C LEU A 30 -4.37 11.45 -19.11
N ALA A 31 -3.74 10.70 -19.99
CA ALA A 31 -2.53 11.11 -20.68
C ALA A 31 -2.61 10.80 -22.18
N GLY A 32 -1.86 11.54 -22.98
CA GLY A 32 -1.62 11.22 -24.39
C GLY A 32 -0.31 10.45 -24.54
N ASP A 33 -0.35 9.31 -25.23
CA ASP A 33 0.86 8.59 -25.64
C ASP A 33 1.47 9.26 -26.87
N SER A 34 2.55 10.04 -26.69
CA SER A 34 3.16 10.82 -27.76
C SER A 34 3.78 9.96 -28.87
N LEU A 35 4.20 8.73 -28.57
CA LEU A 35 4.74 7.81 -29.59
C LEU A 35 3.64 7.23 -30.47
N LEU A 36 2.41 7.16 -29.97
CA LEU A 36 1.24 6.70 -30.71
C LEU A 36 0.38 7.87 -31.21
N GLY A 37 0.95 9.06 -31.37
CA GLY A 37 0.24 10.22 -31.91
C GLY A 37 -0.81 10.80 -30.96
N GLY A 38 -0.61 10.68 -29.64
CA GLY A 38 -1.50 11.23 -28.62
C GLY A 38 -2.69 10.33 -28.28
N VAL A 39 -2.63 9.03 -28.59
CA VAL A 39 -3.66 8.06 -28.19
C VAL A 39 -3.91 8.15 -26.68
N PRO A 40 -5.18 8.25 -26.23
CA PRO A 40 -5.49 8.41 -24.82
C PRO A 40 -5.19 7.15 -24.02
N VAL A 41 -4.48 7.31 -22.92
CA VAL A 41 -4.16 6.27 -21.94
C VAL A 41 -4.46 6.77 -20.53
N ALA A 42 -4.66 5.86 -19.58
CA ALA A 42 -4.73 6.19 -18.17
C ALA A 42 -3.40 5.86 -17.49
N VAL A 43 -2.82 6.83 -16.80
CA VAL A 43 -1.59 6.65 -16.01
C VAL A 43 -1.95 6.70 -14.54
N LYS A 44 -1.64 5.65 -13.80
CA LYS A 44 -1.84 5.61 -12.36
C LYS A 44 -0.51 5.65 -11.61
N PHE A 45 -0.31 6.71 -10.85
CA PHE A 45 0.77 6.82 -9.86
C PHE A 45 0.31 6.21 -8.56
N LEU A 46 1.13 5.34 -7.98
CA LEU A 46 0.87 4.77 -6.67
C LEU A 46 1.30 5.76 -5.58
N SER A 47 0.56 5.77 -4.46
CA SER A 47 0.81 6.70 -3.36
C SER A 47 2.05 6.36 -2.53
N GLN A 48 2.65 5.19 -2.73
CA GLN A 48 3.77 4.70 -1.94
C GLN A 48 5.05 4.73 -2.78
N THR A 49 6.05 5.46 -2.29
CA THR A 49 7.38 5.48 -2.90
C THR A 49 8.09 4.16 -2.67
N LEU A 50 8.89 3.75 -3.65
CA LEU A 50 9.73 2.56 -3.57
C LEU A 50 10.99 2.89 -2.75
N LEU A 51 10.99 2.49 -1.48
CA LEU A 51 12.11 2.80 -0.56
C LEU A 51 13.20 1.71 -0.53
N ASN A 52 12.97 0.55 -1.17
CA ASN A 52 13.93 -0.54 -1.23
C ASN A 52 13.72 -1.44 -2.46
N GLU A 53 14.73 -2.25 -2.77
CA GLU A 53 14.76 -3.11 -3.96
C GLU A 53 13.71 -4.23 -3.89
N ASP A 54 13.39 -4.74 -2.70
CA ASP A 54 12.35 -5.75 -2.52
C ASP A 54 10.94 -5.24 -2.89
N MET A 55 10.64 -3.98 -2.56
CA MET A 55 9.39 -3.34 -2.97
C MET A 55 9.36 -3.10 -4.47
N ARG A 56 10.50 -2.74 -5.06
CA ARG A 56 10.65 -2.50 -6.49
C ARG A 56 10.47 -3.79 -7.30
N SER A 57 11.14 -4.86 -6.89
CA SER A 57 11.02 -6.20 -7.48
C SER A 57 9.57 -6.72 -7.40
N ARG A 58 8.92 -6.56 -6.23
CA ARG A 58 7.50 -6.90 -6.07
C ARG A 58 6.60 -6.09 -6.99
N PHE A 59 6.79 -4.77 -7.05
CA PHE A 59 6.01 -3.91 -7.95
C PHE A 59 6.12 -4.37 -9.41
N PHE A 60 7.34 -4.62 -9.90
CA PHE A 60 7.56 -5.07 -11.27
C PHE A 60 6.91 -6.43 -11.56
N ARG A 61 7.03 -7.39 -10.63
CA ARG A 61 6.40 -8.71 -10.78
C ARG A 61 4.87 -8.60 -10.87
N GLU A 62 4.25 -7.77 -10.04
CA GLU A 62 2.80 -7.57 -10.05
C GLU A 62 2.32 -6.81 -11.29
N ALA A 63 3.04 -5.77 -11.71
CA ALA A 63 2.73 -5.03 -12.93
C ALA A 63 2.79 -5.94 -14.16
N MET A 64 3.83 -6.79 -14.25
CA MET A 64 3.97 -7.80 -15.31
C MET A 64 2.82 -8.82 -15.28
N THR A 65 2.46 -9.30 -14.09
CA THR A 65 1.35 -10.24 -13.87
C THR A 65 0.03 -9.66 -14.38
N CYS A 66 -0.24 -8.39 -14.06
CA CYS A 66 -1.44 -7.68 -14.52
C CYS A 66 -1.43 -7.45 -16.03
N ALA A 67 -0.29 -7.07 -16.61
CA ALA A 67 -0.16 -6.89 -18.05
C ALA A 67 -0.47 -8.20 -18.80
N GLN A 68 0.09 -9.33 -18.37
CA GLN A 68 -0.21 -10.63 -18.96
C GLN A 68 -1.69 -11.01 -18.81
N LEU A 69 -2.27 -10.80 -17.63
CA LEU A 69 -3.67 -11.12 -17.37
C LEU A 69 -4.62 -10.31 -18.26
N GLY A 70 -4.35 -9.01 -18.46
CA GLY A 70 -5.12 -8.13 -19.33
C GLY A 70 -5.12 -8.54 -20.81
N GLN A 71 -4.09 -9.26 -21.27
CA GLN A 71 -4.08 -9.84 -22.63
C GLN A 71 -4.96 -11.09 -22.74
N LYS A 72 -5.22 -11.79 -21.63
CA LYS A 72 -5.97 -13.05 -21.63
C LYS A 72 -7.47 -12.88 -21.50
N SER A 73 -7.94 -11.74 -20.99
CA SER A 73 -9.37 -11.50 -20.77
C SER A 73 -9.76 -10.07 -21.11
N MET A 74 -10.75 -9.94 -21.99
CA MET A 74 -11.37 -8.65 -22.29
C MET A 74 -12.06 -8.02 -21.09
N HIS A 75 -12.36 -8.79 -20.03
CA HIS A 75 -12.99 -8.31 -18.80
C HIS A 75 -11.98 -7.82 -17.75
N VAL A 76 -10.69 -7.82 -18.07
CA VAL A 76 -9.63 -7.25 -17.23
C VAL A 76 -9.05 -6.03 -17.95
N VAL A 77 -8.71 -4.99 -17.18
CA VAL A 77 -8.05 -3.81 -17.74
C VAL A 77 -6.69 -4.18 -18.31
N ARG A 78 -6.40 -3.70 -19.52
CA ARG A 78 -5.11 -3.90 -20.16
C ARG A 78 -4.07 -2.92 -19.62
N VAL A 79 -3.08 -3.44 -18.92
CA VAL A 79 -1.86 -2.70 -18.56
C VAL A 79 -0.87 -2.84 -19.72
N THR A 80 -0.36 -1.72 -20.22
CA THR A 80 0.52 -1.66 -21.40
C THR A 80 1.95 -1.31 -21.05
N ASP A 81 2.16 -0.59 -19.95
CA ASP A 81 3.49 -0.13 -19.54
C ASP A 81 3.54 0.10 -18.03
N TYR A 82 4.74 0.15 -17.46
CA TYR A 82 4.97 0.46 -16.06
C TYR A 82 6.39 0.99 -15.85
N GLY A 83 6.57 1.77 -14.79
CA GLY A 83 7.86 2.36 -14.50
C GLY A 83 7.92 3.00 -13.12
N VAL A 84 9.01 3.71 -12.90
CA VAL A 84 9.27 4.46 -11.67
C VAL A 84 9.77 5.83 -12.07
N GLU A 85 9.13 6.87 -11.55
CA GLU A 85 9.48 8.27 -11.79
C GLU A 85 9.67 8.92 -10.41
N GLU A 86 10.86 9.47 -10.12
CA GLU A 86 11.18 10.07 -8.81
C GLU A 86 10.84 9.13 -7.62
N ASP A 87 11.21 7.84 -7.74
CA ASP A 87 10.89 6.76 -6.79
C ASP A 87 9.39 6.49 -6.58
N VAL A 88 8.51 7.12 -7.36
CA VAL A 88 7.07 6.85 -7.39
C VAL A 88 6.77 5.86 -8.51
N PRO A 89 6.25 4.66 -8.20
CA PRO A 89 5.85 3.71 -9.22
C PRO A 89 4.59 4.19 -9.95
N PHE A 90 4.58 3.97 -11.26
CA PHE A 90 3.41 4.20 -12.09
C PHE A 90 3.17 3.04 -13.05
N TYR A 91 1.93 2.89 -13.50
CA TYR A 91 1.62 2.04 -14.64
C TYR A 91 0.61 2.70 -15.56
N VAL A 92 0.67 2.29 -16.83
CA VAL A 92 -0.12 2.80 -17.93
C VAL A 92 -1.10 1.71 -18.35
N MET A 93 -2.35 2.10 -18.49
CA MET A 93 -3.45 1.21 -18.87
C MET A 93 -4.34 1.86 -19.92
N GLU A 94 -5.17 1.04 -20.56
CA GLU A 94 -6.19 1.55 -21.48
C GLU A 94 -7.07 2.60 -20.80
N TYR A 95 -7.31 3.73 -21.47
CA TYR A 95 -8.24 4.73 -20.96
C TYR A 95 -9.68 4.26 -21.21
N LEU A 96 -10.43 4.08 -20.12
CA LEU A 96 -11.79 3.57 -20.17
C LEU A 96 -12.79 4.67 -19.81
N LYS A 97 -13.71 4.98 -20.74
CA LYS A 97 -14.78 5.95 -20.52
C LYS A 97 -16.06 5.23 -20.09
N GLY A 98 -16.29 5.17 -18.78
CA GLY A 98 -17.47 4.50 -18.21
C GLY A 98 -17.76 4.90 -16.77
N GLU A 99 -18.75 4.24 -16.18
CA GLU A 99 -19.13 4.42 -14.77
C GLU A 99 -18.75 3.16 -13.97
N ASN A 100 -18.26 3.34 -12.74
CA ASN A 100 -18.03 2.19 -11.87
C ASN A 100 -19.35 1.69 -11.25
N ILE A 101 -19.38 0.42 -10.84
CA ILE A 101 -20.58 -0.19 -10.21
C ILE A 101 -21.05 0.61 -8.99
N GLY A 102 -20.14 1.23 -8.24
CA GLY A 102 -20.48 2.05 -7.08
C GLY A 102 -21.41 3.21 -7.44
N CYS A 103 -21.11 3.93 -8.53
CA CYS A 103 -21.95 5.01 -9.05
C CYS A 103 -23.31 4.49 -9.56
N LEU A 104 -23.33 3.31 -10.20
CA LEU A 104 -24.58 2.72 -10.69
C LEU A 104 -25.53 2.34 -9.55
N VAL A 105 -24.99 1.70 -8.51
CA VAL A 105 -25.77 1.22 -7.35
C VAL A 105 -26.23 2.35 -6.45
N GLN A 106 -25.47 3.45 -6.35
CA GLN A 106 -25.90 4.66 -5.64
C GLN A 106 -27.16 5.29 -6.25
N LYS A 107 -27.32 5.22 -7.57
CA LYS A 107 -28.53 5.74 -8.26
C LYS A 107 -29.75 4.89 -7.91
N ARG A 108 -29.61 3.57 -8.03
CA ARG A 108 -30.64 2.58 -7.67
C ARG A 108 -30.08 1.16 -7.68
N PRO A 109 -30.69 0.22 -6.96
CA PRO A 109 -30.40 -1.20 -7.14
C PRO A 109 -30.56 -1.65 -8.59
N LEU A 110 -29.74 -2.61 -9.01
CA LEU A 110 -29.73 -3.12 -10.36
C LEU A 110 -30.87 -4.13 -10.58
N PRO A 111 -31.66 -4.00 -11.67
CA PRO A 111 -32.60 -5.04 -12.07
C PRO A 111 -31.89 -6.36 -12.34
N VAL A 112 -32.52 -7.47 -11.97
CA VAL A 112 -31.95 -8.83 -12.09
C VAL A 112 -31.35 -9.12 -13.48
N PRO A 113 -31.98 -8.78 -14.62
CA PRO A 113 -31.39 -9.07 -15.93
C PRO A 113 -30.06 -8.34 -16.18
N ARG A 114 -29.97 -7.05 -15.83
CA ARG A 114 -28.73 -6.27 -15.96
C ARG A 114 -27.69 -6.75 -14.95
N PHE A 115 -28.11 -7.04 -13.71
CA PHE A 115 -27.24 -7.61 -12.69
C PHE A 115 -26.56 -8.90 -13.19
N LEU A 116 -27.33 -9.85 -13.73
CA LEU A 116 -26.80 -11.13 -14.22
C LEU A 116 -25.78 -10.90 -15.34
N SER A 117 -26.12 -10.07 -16.33
CA SER A 117 -25.21 -9.72 -17.44
C SER A 117 -23.88 -9.14 -16.95
N LEU A 118 -23.90 -8.20 -16.00
CA LEU A 118 -22.68 -7.61 -15.46
C LEU A 118 -21.88 -8.60 -14.61
N VAL A 119 -22.55 -9.35 -13.72
CA VAL A 119 -21.89 -10.33 -12.85
C VAL A 119 -21.24 -11.45 -13.65
N ARG A 120 -21.86 -11.91 -14.74
CA ARG A 120 -21.28 -12.89 -15.65
C ARG A 120 -19.92 -12.46 -16.19
N GLN A 121 -19.82 -11.21 -16.62
CA GLN A 121 -18.57 -10.64 -17.12
C GLN A 121 -17.51 -10.52 -16.02
N ILE A 122 -17.90 -10.14 -14.80
CA ILE A 122 -17.01 -10.12 -13.63
C ILE A 122 -16.48 -11.53 -13.32
N LEU A 123 -17.37 -12.53 -13.31
CA LEU A 123 -17.01 -13.93 -13.09
C LEU A 123 -16.04 -14.42 -14.18
N LEU A 124 -16.28 -14.08 -15.45
CA LEU A 124 -15.35 -14.43 -16.53
C LEU A 124 -13.96 -13.82 -16.34
N GLY A 125 -13.86 -12.56 -15.91
CA GLY A 125 -12.58 -11.91 -15.59
C GLY A 125 -11.86 -12.56 -14.40
N LEU A 126 -12.58 -12.80 -13.31
CA LEU A 126 -12.05 -13.46 -12.11
C LEU A 126 -11.61 -14.90 -12.38
N ARG A 127 -12.39 -15.64 -13.16
CA ARG A 127 -12.04 -16.99 -13.61
C ARG A 127 -10.69 -17.01 -14.31
N THR A 128 -10.46 -16.12 -15.27
CA THR A 128 -9.18 -16.06 -15.98
C THR A 128 -8.02 -15.77 -15.03
N ALA A 129 -8.23 -14.89 -14.05
CA ALA A 129 -7.22 -14.58 -13.03
C ALA A 129 -6.92 -15.78 -12.13
N HIS A 130 -7.95 -16.43 -11.60
CA HIS A 130 -7.84 -17.58 -10.71
C HIS A 130 -7.27 -18.82 -11.43
N TYR A 131 -7.53 -18.97 -12.73
CA TYR A 131 -6.90 -19.99 -13.56
C TYR A 131 -5.39 -19.74 -13.77
N GLY A 132 -4.94 -18.49 -13.63
CA GLY A 132 -3.54 -18.12 -13.53
C GLY A 132 -2.82 -17.79 -14.83
N ILE A 133 -1.59 -17.32 -14.66
CA ILE A 133 -0.64 -17.00 -15.74
C ILE A 133 0.56 -17.94 -15.69
N LEU A 134 1.26 -18.06 -16.82
CA LEU A 134 2.49 -18.85 -16.88
C LEU A 134 3.64 -17.94 -16.50
N LEU A 135 4.31 -18.26 -15.40
CA LEU A 135 5.52 -17.61 -14.91
C LEU A 135 6.58 -18.69 -14.77
N GLU A 136 7.68 -18.55 -15.51
CA GLU A 136 8.82 -19.49 -15.45
C GLU A 136 8.43 -20.97 -15.68
N GLY A 137 7.42 -21.21 -16.52
CA GLY A 137 6.91 -22.55 -16.84
C GLY A 137 5.81 -23.06 -15.91
N GLU A 138 5.58 -22.40 -14.76
CA GLU A 138 4.55 -22.78 -13.79
C GLU A 138 3.30 -21.90 -13.90
N ARG A 139 2.14 -22.51 -13.66
CA ARG A 139 0.85 -21.80 -13.70
C ARG A 139 0.54 -21.23 -12.32
N VAL A 140 0.62 -19.91 -12.19
CA VAL A 140 0.42 -19.20 -10.92
C VAL A 140 -0.96 -18.53 -10.89
N PRO A 141 -1.86 -18.91 -9.95
CA PRO A 141 -3.16 -18.27 -9.80
C PRO A 141 -3.02 -16.84 -9.27
N ILE A 142 -3.81 -15.92 -9.80
CA ILE A 142 -3.81 -14.51 -9.39
C ILE A 142 -5.06 -14.23 -8.59
N ILE A 143 -4.89 -13.84 -7.32
CA ILE A 143 -5.99 -13.41 -6.44
C ILE A 143 -6.04 -11.89 -6.47
N HIS A 144 -7.22 -11.31 -6.70
CA HIS A 144 -7.40 -9.87 -6.83
C HIS A 144 -7.24 -9.14 -5.48
N ARG A 145 -7.81 -9.70 -4.40
CA ARG A 145 -7.73 -9.20 -3.01
C ARG A 145 -8.47 -7.88 -2.74
N ASP A 146 -9.07 -7.23 -3.73
CA ASP A 146 -9.72 -5.92 -3.57
C ASP A 146 -10.97 -5.76 -4.44
N ILE A 147 -11.77 -6.82 -4.55
CA ILE A 147 -13.04 -6.76 -5.27
C ILE A 147 -14.01 -5.85 -4.52
N LYS A 148 -14.40 -4.76 -5.18
CA LYS A 148 -15.36 -3.77 -4.67
C LYS A 148 -15.96 -2.96 -5.83
N PRO A 149 -17.12 -2.30 -5.65
CA PRO A 149 -17.80 -1.59 -6.73
C PRO A 149 -16.98 -0.53 -7.46
N SER A 150 -16.04 0.14 -6.77
CA SER A 150 -15.19 1.17 -7.40
C SER A 150 -14.12 0.61 -8.34
N ASN A 151 -13.80 -0.69 -8.24
CA ASN A 151 -12.78 -1.36 -9.05
C ASN A 151 -13.40 -2.12 -10.23
N ILE A 152 -14.71 -1.99 -10.46
CA ILE A 152 -15.42 -2.62 -11.57
C ILE A 152 -16.04 -1.51 -12.40
N LEU A 153 -15.55 -1.33 -13.62
CA LEU A 153 -16.00 -0.30 -14.54
C LEU A 153 -16.93 -0.90 -15.59
N VAL A 154 -18.02 -0.19 -15.90
CA VAL A 154 -18.94 -0.53 -16.99
C VAL A 154 -18.80 0.53 -18.08
N ILE A 155 -18.38 0.10 -19.26
CA ILE A 155 -18.25 0.97 -20.44
C ILE A 155 -19.28 0.59 -21.49
N ALA A 156 -19.67 1.56 -22.32
CA ALA A 156 -20.49 1.27 -23.49
C ALA A 156 -19.61 0.63 -24.57
N ASP A 157 -20.02 -0.53 -25.06
CA ASP A 157 -19.39 -1.23 -26.18
C ASP A 157 -20.37 -1.29 -27.37
N PRO A 158 -19.97 -0.86 -28.58
CA PRO A 158 -20.86 -0.86 -29.74
C PRO A 158 -21.39 -2.24 -30.15
N SER A 159 -20.64 -3.31 -29.86
CA SER A 159 -20.94 -4.67 -30.32
C SER A 159 -21.77 -5.45 -29.30
N ILE A 160 -21.48 -5.29 -28.01
CA ILE A 160 -22.10 -6.07 -26.92
C ILE A 160 -22.93 -5.22 -25.93
N GLY A 161 -23.03 -3.91 -26.17
CA GLY A 161 -23.81 -2.98 -25.34
C GLY A 161 -23.03 -2.51 -24.11
N GLU A 162 -22.92 -3.34 -23.08
CA GLU A 162 -22.17 -3.03 -21.85
C GLU A 162 -21.00 -3.99 -21.67
N LEU A 163 -19.78 -3.45 -21.58
CA LEU A 163 -18.56 -4.21 -21.27
C LEU A 163 -18.09 -3.89 -19.85
N VAL A 164 -17.90 -4.94 -19.05
CA VAL A 164 -17.31 -4.84 -17.72
C VAL A 164 -15.81 -5.03 -17.79
N LYS A 165 -15.08 -4.12 -17.11
CA LYS A 165 -13.63 -4.15 -16.92
C LYS A 165 -13.30 -4.17 -15.43
N ILE A 166 -12.58 -5.20 -15.00
CA ILE A 166 -12.01 -5.30 -13.65
C ILE A 166 -10.70 -4.53 -13.62
N LEU A 167 -10.58 -3.62 -12.65
CA LEU A 167 -9.43 -2.76 -12.45
C LEU A 167 -8.58 -3.25 -11.27
N ASP A 168 -7.30 -2.90 -11.25
CA ASP A 168 -6.44 -2.96 -10.05
C ASP A 168 -6.26 -4.36 -9.41
N PHE A 169 -5.79 -5.34 -10.18
CA PHE A 169 -5.36 -6.64 -9.64
C PHE A 169 -4.13 -6.51 -8.73
N GLY A 170 -4.34 -6.28 -7.44
CA GLY A 170 -3.34 -6.53 -6.38
C GLY A 170 -2.08 -5.65 -6.35
N ILE A 171 -1.75 -4.88 -7.40
CA ILE A 171 -0.50 -4.10 -7.53
C ILE A 171 -0.27 -3.21 -6.29
N ALA A 172 -1.32 -2.57 -5.78
CA ALA A 172 -1.23 -1.65 -4.63
C ALA A 172 -1.20 -2.36 -3.26
N LYS A 173 -1.73 -3.58 -3.12
CA LYS A 173 -1.84 -4.28 -1.82
C LYS A 173 -0.60 -5.08 -1.45
N LEU A 174 0.17 -5.56 -2.43
CA LEU A 174 1.42 -6.28 -2.19
C LEU A 174 2.58 -5.35 -1.77
N MET A 175 2.53 -4.08 -2.18
CA MET A 175 3.41 -3.03 -1.67
C MET A 175 3.12 -2.70 -0.20
N GLN A 176 1.87 -2.86 0.25
CA GLN A 176 1.45 -2.64 1.64
C GLN A 176 1.73 -3.83 2.56
N ALA A 177 2.07 -5.02 2.03
CA ALA A 177 2.28 -6.24 2.81
C ALA A 177 3.47 -6.22 3.79
N GLY A 178 4.24 -5.12 3.84
CA GLY A 178 5.28 -4.86 4.84
C GLY A 178 5.03 -3.63 5.71
N SER A 179 3.85 -3.01 5.63
CA SER A 179 3.50 -1.79 6.34
C SER A 179 2.37 -2.07 7.34
N GLU A 180 2.59 -1.79 8.62
CA GLU A 180 1.55 -1.82 9.68
C GLU A 180 0.50 -0.69 9.51
N GLN A 181 0.26 -0.21 8.29
CA GLN A 181 -0.74 0.81 8.01
C GLN A 181 -2.16 0.25 8.09
N THR A 182 -2.66 0.20 9.32
CA THR A 182 -4.07 -0.01 9.68
C THR A 182 -4.96 1.20 9.34
N ALA A 183 -4.39 2.33 8.91
CA ALA A 183 -5.14 3.58 8.69
C ALA A 183 -5.74 3.75 7.28
N THR A 184 -5.18 3.10 6.25
CA THR A 184 -5.61 3.31 4.84
C THR A 184 -6.74 2.37 4.39
N PHE A 185 -7.18 1.46 5.26
CA PHE A 185 -8.16 0.41 4.96
C PHE A 185 -9.62 0.84 5.12
N MET A 186 -9.89 2.09 5.55
CA MET A 186 -11.21 2.50 6.05
C MET A 186 -12.36 2.35 5.03
N GLY A 187 -12.09 2.42 3.73
CA GLY A 187 -13.07 2.15 2.65
C GLY A 187 -13.06 0.71 2.10
N THR A 188 -12.01 -0.06 2.39
CA THR A 188 -11.80 -1.43 1.90
C THR A 188 -12.38 -2.48 2.84
N LEU A 189 -12.50 -2.18 4.15
CA LEU A 189 -12.99 -3.13 5.15
C LEU A 189 -14.39 -3.67 4.82
N ALA A 190 -15.26 -2.84 4.23
CA ALA A 190 -16.64 -3.18 3.93
C ALA A 190 -16.81 -4.39 2.99
N TYR A 191 -15.81 -4.70 2.17
CA TYR A 191 -15.82 -5.81 1.22
C TYR A 191 -14.79 -6.89 1.55
N ALA A 192 -13.93 -6.67 2.56
CA ALA A 192 -12.86 -7.59 2.90
C ALA A 192 -13.41 -8.90 3.47
N SER A 193 -12.79 -10.02 3.10
CA SER A 193 -13.13 -11.31 3.67
C SER A 193 -12.62 -11.45 5.12
N PRO A 194 -13.28 -12.25 5.98
CA PRO A 194 -12.84 -12.46 7.36
C PRO A 194 -11.37 -12.89 7.46
N GLU A 195 -10.94 -13.80 6.60
CA GLU A 195 -9.55 -14.30 6.57
C GLU A 195 -8.54 -13.23 6.11
N GLN A 196 -8.94 -12.30 5.23
CA GLN A 196 -8.12 -11.15 4.85
C GLN A 196 -7.96 -10.16 6.00
N MET A 197 -9.01 -9.95 6.80
CA MET A 197 -8.91 -9.14 8.01
C MET A 197 -8.04 -9.82 9.07
N GLU A 198 -8.02 -11.14 9.12
CA GLU A 198 -7.17 -11.91 10.06
C GLU A 198 -5.69 -11.97 9.64
N GLY A 199 -5.37 -11.50 8.42
CA GLY A 199 -4.02 -11.61 7.86
C GLY A 199 -3.59 -13.05 7.61
N ARG A 200 -4.54 -13.95 7.32
CA ARG A 200 -4.28 -15.33 6.90
C ARG A 200 -3.91 -15.37 5.42
N ASP A 201 -3.35 -16.49 4.99
CA ASP A 201 -3.15 -16.74 3.56
C ASP A 201 -4.49 -16.74 2.83
N LEU A 202 -4.50 -16.05 1.69
CA LEU A 202 -5.68 -15.89 0.86
C LEU A 202 -5.65 -16.89 -0.28
N ASP A 203 -6.82 -17.41 -0.60
CA ASP A 203 -7.09 -18.16 -1.83
C ASP A 203 -8.16 -17.42 -2.64
N ASN A 204 -8.58 -18.02 -3.76
CA ASN A 204 -9.61 -17.47 -4.64
C ASN A 204 -10.97 -17.25 -3.92
N ARG A 205 -11.22 -17.93 -2.79
CA ARG A 205 -12.48 -17.83 -2.03
C ARG A 205 -12.58 -16.53 -1.25
N SER A 206 -11.47 -15.82 -1.06
CA SER A 206 -11.48 -14.45 -0.53
C SER A 206 -12.06 -13.44 -1.54
N ASP A 207 -11.75 -13.60 -2.83
CA ASP A 207 -12.39 -12.81 -3.89
C ASP A 207 -13.88 -13.16 -4.02
N ILE A 208 -14.24 -14.45 -3.88
CA ILE A 208 -15.65 -14.91 -3.90
C ILE A 208 -16.47 -14.25 -2.79
N TYR A 209 -15.93 -14.14 -1.58
CA TYR A 209 -16.62 -13.44 -0.49
C TYR A 209 -16.85 -11.97 -0.81
N SER A 210 -15.78 -11.31 -1.27
CA SER A 210 -15.81 -9.88 -1.63
C SER A 210 -16.81 -9.61 -2.77
N LEU A 211 -16.85 -10.51 -3.76
CA LEU A 211 -17.86 -10.53 -4.82
C LEU A 211 -19.28 -10.73 -4.24
N GLY A 212 -19.47 -11.64 -3.27
CA GLY A 212 -20.74 -11.83 -2.57
C GLY A 212 -21.26 -10.55 -1.91
N VAL A 213 -20.38 -9.79 -1.25
CA VAL A 213 -20.72 -8.50 -0.65
C VAL A 213 -21.17 -7.50 -1.72
N MET A 214 -20.41 -7.41 -2.81
CA MET A 214 -20.73 -6.52 -3.92
C MET A 214 -22.04 -6.92 -4.62
N MET A 215 -22.26 -8.20 -4.88
CA MET A 215 -23.50 -8.70 -5.49
C MET A 215 -24.73 -8.38 -4.64
N TYR A 216 -24.61 -8.56 -3.33
CA TYR A 216 -25.67 -8.20 -2.39
C TYR A 216 -26.02 -6.72 -2.47
N GLN A 217 -25.00 -5.87 -2.53
CA GLN A 217 -25.18 -4.44 -2.67
C GLN A 217 -25.77 -4.04 -4.02
N MET A 218 -25.35 -4.68 -5.11
CA MET A 218 -25.91 -4.43 -6.44
C MET A 218 -27.42 -4.69 -6.48
N LEU A 219 -27.89 -5.75 -5.81
CA LEU A 219 -29.31 -6.14 -5.81
C LEU A 219 -30.17 -5.37 -4.82
N SER A 220 -29.62 -4.90 -3.70
CA SER A 220 -30.39 -4.25 -2.63
C SER A 220 -30.09 -2.75 -2.43
N GLY A 221 -29.01 -2.24 -3.02
CA GLY A 221 -28.46 -0.92 -2.74
C GLY A 221 -27.78 -0.80 -1.37
N ARG A 222 -27.67 -1.90 -0.59
CA ARG A 222 -27.22 -1.89 0.81
C ARG A 222 -26.12 -2.93 1.03
N LEU A 223 -25.24 -2.70 1.99
CA LEU A 223 -24.26 -3.71 2.39
C LEU A 223 -24.95 -4.86 3.15
N PRO A 224 -24.47 -6.11 3.02
CA PRO A 224 -25.03 -7.27 3.72
C PRO A 224 -24.87 -7.17 5.24
N VAL A 225 -23.85 -6.44 5.70
CA VAL A 225 -23.55 -6.22 7.10
C VAL A 225 -23.26 -4.74 7.34
N LYS A 226 -23.63 -4.24 8.51
CA LYS A 226 -23.38 -2.85 8.93
C LYS A 226 -22.79 -2.83 10.34
N PRO A 227 -21.57 -2.30 10.53
CA PRO A 227 -20.96 -2.18 11.84
C PRO A 227 -21.58 -1.04 12.65
N ALA A 228 -21.37 -1.05 13.97
CA ALA A 228 -21.79 0.02 14.87
C ALA A 228 -20.97 1.32 14.67
N ASN A 229 -19.69 1.18 14.30
CA ASN A 229 -18.79 2.28 13.98
C ASN A 229 -17.78 1.85 12.90
N ASN A 230 -17.07 2.80 12.30
CA ASN A 230 -16.18 2.53 11.16
C ASN A 230 -14.77 2.03 11.56
N THR A 231 -14.64 1.37 12.71
CA THR A 231 -13.36 0.83 13.18
C THR A 231 -13.08 -0.55 12.59
N PHE A 232 -11.80 -0.92 12.52
CA PHE A 232 -11.37 -2.25 12.09
C PHE A 232 -12.08 -3.38 12.88
N GLY A 233 -12.08 -3.28 14.21
CA GLY A 233 -12.68 -4.30 15.08
C GLY A 233 -14.19 -4.47 14.86
N SER A 234 -14.91 -3.37 14.64
CA SER A 234 -16.36 -3.43 14.37
C SER A 234 -16.68 -4.04 13.01
N TRP A 235 -15.93 -3.66 11.96
CA TRP A 235 -16.04 -4.32 10.65
C TRP A 235 -15.73 -5.81 10.75
N TYR A 236 -14.65 -6.15 11.46
CA TYR A 236 -14.23 -7.53 11.63
C TYR A 236 -15.30 -8.37 12.32
N LYS A 237 -15.87 -7.85 13.41
CA LYS A 237 -16.97 -8.48 14.14
C LYS A 237 -18.16 -8.79 13.23
N VAL A 238 -18.59 -7.82 12.41
CA VAL A 238 -19.77 -8.04 11.54
C VAL A 238 -19.45 -8.97 10.38
N HIS A 239 -18.27 -8.88 9.77
CA HIS A 239 -17.88 -9.81 8.70
C HIS A 239 -17.78 -11.25 9.19
N ARG A 240 -17.29 -11.46 10.43
CA ARG A 240 -17.12 -12.79 11.02
C ARG A 240 -18.39 -13.38 11.64
N LEU A 241 -19.27 -12.57 12.22
CA LEU A 241 -20.38 -13.07 13.06
C LEU A 241 -21.79 -12.71 12.55
N ALA A 242 -21.96 -11.58 11.83
CA ALA A 242 -23.30 -11.13 11.47
C ALA A 242 -23.88 -11.93 10.29
N VAL A 243 -25.13 -12.34 10.40
CA VAL A 243 -25.88 -13.00 9.32
C VAL A 243 -26.50 -11.93 8.42
N PRO A 244 -26.26 -11.94 7.10
CA PRO A 244 -26.91 -11.01 6.17
C PRO A 244 -28.43 -11.18 6.18
N LYS A 245 -29.16 -10.09 6.01
CA LYS A 245 -30.62 -10.14 5.91
C LYS A 245 -31.07 -10.75 4.58
N PRO A 246 -32.09 -11.61 4.54
CA PRO A 246 -32.73 -12.04 3.30
C PRO A 246 -33.26 -10.86 2.49
N PHE A 247 -33.31 -10.97 1.15
CA PHE A 247 -33.77 -9.85 0.32
C PHE A 247 -35.26 -9.56 0.51
N ALA A 248 -36.05 -10.57 0.89
CA ALA A 248 -37.48 -10.44 1.18
C ALA A 248 -37.79 -9.41 2.29
N GLU A 249 -36.83 -9.11 3.17
CA GLU A 249 -37.01 -8.13 4.24
C GLU A 249 -36.89 -6.66 3.79
N PHE A 250 -36.47 -6.39 2.54
CA PHE A 250 -36.28 -5.02 2.04
C PHE A 250 -37.53 -4.41 1.39
N GLY A 251 -38.66 -5.11 1.42
CA GLY A 251 -39.93 -4.66 0.88
C GLY A 251 -40.11 -4.98 -0.61
N PRO A 252 -41.25 -4.58 -1.21
CA PRO A 252 -41.68 -5.04 -2.53
C PRO A 252 -40.84 -4.50 -3.71
N GLU A 253 -40.01 -3.49 -3.48
CA GLU A 253 -39.13 -2.89 -4.50
C GLU A 253 -37.92 -3.77 -4.83
N VAL A 254 -37.47 -4.60 -3.89
CA VAL A 254 -36.33 -5.52 -4.06
C VAL A 254 -36.86 -6.91 -4.40
N LYS A 255 -36.93 -7.21 -5.71
CA LYS A 255 -37.41 -8.51 -6.22
C LYS A 255 -36.24 -9.37 -6.67
N VAL A 256 -35.71 -10.18 -5.76
CA VAL A 256 -34.62 -11.13 -6.02
C VAL A 256 -35.17 -12.55 -6.03
N PRO A 257 -34.99 -13.34 -7.11
CA PRO A 257 -35.37 -14.75 -7.15
C PRO A 257 -34.66 -15.55 -6.05
N LYS A 258 -35.36 -16.50 -5.41
CA LYS A 258 -34.80 -17.26 -4.29
C LYS A 258 -33.50 -17.98 -4.63
N ALA A 259 -33.43 -18.61 -5.81
CA ALA A 259 -32.21 -19.26 -6.30
C ALA A 259 -31.04 -18.27 -6.43
N LEU A 260 -31.29 -17.01 -6.82
CA LEU A 260 -30.24 -15.99 -6.89
C LEU A 260 -29.78 -15.56 -5.49
N GLU A 261 -30.73 -15.40 -4.56
CA GLU A 261 -30.41 -15.13 -3.16
C GLU A 261 -29.51 -16.22 -2.58
N GLU A 262 -29.83 -17.48 -2.81
CA GLU A 262 -29.04 -18.62 -2.32
C GLU A 262 -27.58 -18.58 -2.81
N ILE A 263 -27.36 -18.24 -4.08
CA ILE A 263 -26.02 -18.09 -4.65
C ILE A 263 -25.25 -16.95 -3.96
N VAL A 264 -25.89 -15.79 -3.77
CA VAL A 264 -25.26 -14.63 -3.11
C VAL A 264 -24.94 -14.96 -1.65
N MET A 265 -25.86 -15.62 -0.95
CA MET A 265 -25.67 -16.02 0.45
C MET A 265 -24.58 -17.09 0.62
N ALA A 266 -24.47 -18.04 -0.32
CA ALA A 266 -23.38 -19.02 -0.34
C ALA A 266 -22.00 -18.34 -0.47
N CYS A 267 -21.88 -17.32 -1.31
CA CYS A 267 -20.64 -16.52 -1.42
C CYS A 267 -20.29 -15.80 -0.10
N LEU A 268 -21.31 -15.40 0.67
CA LEU A 268 -21.17 -14.70 1.95
C LEU A 268 -20.95 -15.62 3.17
N ALA A 269 -20.78 -16.93 2.96
CA ALA A 269 -20.52 -17.87 4.03
C ALA A 269 -19.25 -17.48 4.83
N LYS A 270 -19.34 -17.57 6.16
CA LYS A 270 -18.29 -17.06 7.05
C LYS A 270 -17.04 -17.92 7.00
N GLN A 271 -17.23 -19.24 7.04
CA GLN A 271 -16.18 -20.22 6.80
C GLN A 271 -15.94 -20.31 5.30
N ARG A 272 -14.68 -20.18 4.87
CA ARG A 272 -14.30 -20.19 3.45
C ARG A 272 -14.63 -21.52 2.79
N GLU A 273 -14.64 -22.61 3.53
CA GLU A 273 -14.93 -23.96 3.07
C GLU A 273 -16.40 -24.16 2.70
N HIS A 274 -17.29 -23.30 3.18
CA HIS A 274 -18.72 -23.31 2.85
C HIS A 274 -19.08 -22.40 1.67
N ARG A 275 -18.10 -21.69 1.10
CA ARG A 275 -18.29 -20.89 -0.12
C ARG A 275 -18.12 -21.80 -1.34
N PRO A 276 -18.63 -21.40 -2.52
CA PRO A 276 -18.23 -22.03 -3.78
C PRO A 276 -16.70 -22.14 -3.86
N SER A 277 -16.19 -23.30 -4.25
CA SER A 277 -14.75 -23.55 -4.26
C SER A 277 -14.06 -22.86 -5.42
N THR A 278 -14.77 -22.60 -6.51
CA THR A 278 -14.27 -21.93 -7.72
C THR A 278 -15.31 -20.98 -8.31
N ILE A 279 -14.87 -20.13 -9.24
CA ILE A 279 -15.75 -19.19 -9.97
C ILE A 279 -16.67 -19.94 -10.93
N GLU A 280 -16.23 -21.06 -11.49
CA GLU A 280 -17.03 -21.93 -12.38
C GLU A 280 -18.32 -22.38 -11.71
N GLN A 281 -18.27 -22.80 -10.45
CA GLN A 281 -19.47 -23.20 -9.71
C GLN A 281 -20.51 -22.09 -9.62
N ILE A 282 -20.06 -20.83 -9.52
CA ILE A 282 -20.97 -19.68 -9.50
C ILE A 282 -21.54 -19.43 -10.90
N ILE A 283 -20.71 -19.52 -11.94
CA ILE A 283 -21.16 -19.39 -13.34
C ILE A 283 -22.24 -20.44 -13.66
N GLU A 284 -22.00 -21.70 -13.29
CA GLU A 284 -22.96 -22.79 -13.48
C GLU A 284 -24.26 -22.54 -12.70
N ALA A 285 -24.15 -22.07 -11.46
CA ALA A 285 -25.32 -21.78 -10.64
C ALA A 285 -26.18 -20.61 -11.17
N ILE A 286 -25.57 -19.58 -11.78
CA ILE A 286 -26.32 -18.45 -12.35
C ILE A 286 -26.89 -18.74 -13.75
N SER A 287 -26.31 -19.68 -14.50
CA SER A 287 -26.70 -19.95 -15.90
C SER A 287 -28.21 -20.17 -16.11
N PRO A 288 -28.93 -20.97 -15.29
CA PRO A 288 -30.37 -21.14 -15.45
C PRO A 288 -31.17 -19.84 -15.22
N LEU A 289 -30.64 -18.93 -14.41
CA LEU A 289 -31.25 -17.61 -14.21
C LEU A 289 -30.97 -16.70 -15.41
N GLU A 290 -29.78 -16.78 -16.00
CA GLU A 290 -29.46 -16.07 -17.25
C GLU A 290 -30.39 -16.50 -18.37
N ASP A 291 -30.65 -17.80 -18.54
CA ASP A 291 -31.57 -18.28 -19.58
C ASP A 291 -33.00 -17.76 -19.35
N ARG A 292 -33.45 -17.79 -18.08
CA ARG A 292 -34.79 -17.36 -17.69
C ARG A 292 -35.01 -15.84 -17.82
N TYR A 293 -34.01 -15.03 -17.48
CA TYR A 293 -34.14 -13.56 -17.39
C TYR A 293 -33.41 -12.80 -18.51
N GLY A 294 -32.46 -13.42 -19.20
CA GLY A 294 -31.58 -12.81 -20.21
C GLY A 294 -32.28 -12.47 -21.52
N SER A 295 -33.27 -13.28 -21.94
CA SER A 295 -34.07 -13.01 -23.14
C SER A 295 -34.77 -11.64 -23.11
N SER A 296 -35.15 -11.14 -21.93
CA SER A 296 -35.78 -9.81 -21.80
C SER A 296 -34.79 -8.65 -21.90
N PHE A 297 -33.51 -8.87 -21.59
CA PHE A 297 -32.47 -7.84 -21.61
C PHE A 297 -31.93 -7.61 -23.03
N GLU A 298 -31.69 -8.67 -23.81
CA GLU A 298 -31.27 -8.55 -25.21
C GLU A 298 -32.32 -7.84 -26.07
N ILE A 299 -33.60 -8.13 -25.84
CA ILE A 299 -34.72 -7.45 -26.50
C ILE A 299 -34.75 -5.96 -26.11
N SER A 300 -34.61 -5.64 -24.82
CA SER A 300 -34.61 -4.27 -24.33
C SER A 300 -33.41 -3.45 -24.85
N GLN A 301 -32.22 -4.05 -24.92
CA GLN A 301 -31.04 -3.40 -25.50
C GLN A 301 -31.16 -3.19 -27.01
N ARG A 302 -31.69 -4.17 -27.77
CA ARG A 302 -31.96 -4.02 -29.22
C ARG A 302 -33.00 -2.93 -29.51
N ILE A 303 -33.99 -2.77 -28.63
CA ILE A 303 -34.99 -1.70 -28.74
C ILE A 303 -34.36 -0.33 -28.42
N ASN A 304 -33.58 -0.23 -27.34
CA ASN A 304 -32.98 1.03 -26.93
C ASN A 304 -31.89 1.52 -27.90
N THR A 305 -31.10 0.60 -28.47
CA THR A 305 -30.13 0.91 -29.54
C THR A 305 -30.81 1.40 -30.83
N LYS A 306 -31.98 0.87 -31.19
CA LYS A 306 -32.80 1.37 -32.31
C LYS A 306 -33.49 2.72 -32.02
N LEU A 307 -33.80 3.02 -30.77
CA LEU A 307 -34.38 4.30 -30.36
C LEU A 307 -33.33 5.41 -30.29
N SER A 308 -32.11 5.11 -29.82
CA SER A 308 -30.98 6.04 -29.76
C SER A 308 -30.34 6.35 -31.13
N THR A 309 -30.67 5.57 -32.18
CA THR A 309 -30.18 5.77 -33.56
C THR A 309 -31.18 6.48 -34.46
N ARG A 310 -32.31 6.98 -33.94
CA ARG A 310 -33.17 7.90 -34.70
C ARG A 310 -32.55 9.30 -34.66
N PRO A 311 -32.12 9.88 -35.79
CA PRO A 311 -31.66 11.26 -35.79
C PRO A 311 -32.84 12.18 -35.47
N ASN A 312 -32.65 13.02 -34.46
CA ASN A 312 -33.54 14.13 -34.13
C ASN A 312 -33.53 15.11 -35.33
N PRO A 313 -34.65 15.38 -36.02
CA PRO A 313 -34.66 16.25 -37.19
C PRO A 313 -34.72 17.73 -36.76
N GLN A 314 -33.78 18.19 -35.94
CA GLN A 314 -33.60 19.61 -35.61
C GLN A 314 -32.12 19.86 -35.27
N ASN A 315 -31.27 19.94 -36.29
CA ASN A 315 -30.13 20.86 -36.39
C ASN A 315 -29.29 20.52 -37.63
N SER A 316 -29.65 21.10 -38.76
CA SER A 316 -28.75 21.26 -39.90
C SER A 316 -29.12 22.54 -40.66
N ALA A 317 -28.58 23.67 -40.25
CA ALA A 317 -28.48 24.86 -41.11
C ALA A 317 -27.49 25.89 -40.54
N HIS A 318 -26.26 25.87 -41.05
CA HIS A 318 -25.33 26.98 -41.33
C HIS A 318 -24.12 26.27 -41.99
N VAL A 319 -23.73 26.47 -43.25
CA VAL A 319 -23.41 27.70 -43.99
C VAL A 319 -23.47 27.42 -45.51
N SER A 320 -24.15 28.25 -46.30
CA SER A 320 -23.54 29.05 -47.38
C SER A 320 -24.61 29.76 -48.22
N SER A 321 -24.26 30.98 -48.62
CA SER A 321 -25.08 31.99 -49.29
C SER A 321 -25.14 31.80 -50.81
N ALA A 322 -26.33 31.99 -51.43
CA ALA A 322 -26.50 32.76 -52.67
C ALA A 322 -28.00 32.99 -52.97
N LYS A 323 -28.35 34.29 -53.03
CA LYS A 323 -29.32 35.05 -53.84
C LYS A 323 -30.63 34.43 -54.40
N ASP A 324 -31.57 35.38 -54.55
CA ASP A 324 -32.88 35.36 -55.23
C ASP A 324 -34.00 34.62 -54.49
N GLY A 325 -35.20 35.14 -54.25
CA GLY A 325 -35.87 36.40 -54.56
C GLY A 325 -37.37 36.15 -54.44
N HIS A 326 -38.13 37.08 -53.85
CA HIS A 326 -39.61 37.12 -53.80
C HIS A 326 -40.30 35.97 -53.02
N ASN A 327 -41.47 36.09 -52.37
CA ASN A 327 -42.33 37.18 -51.92
C ASN A 327 -43.48 36.47 -51.12
N VAL A 328 -44.17 37.21 -50.25
CA VAL A 328 -45.56 37.01 -49.78
C VAL A 328 -45.90 36.06 -48.60
N SER A 329 -46.27 36.70 -47.47
CA SER A 329 -47.42 36.42 -46.57
C SER A 329 -47.44 35.15 -45.69
N GLU A 330 -48.09 35.07 -44.54
CA GLU A 330 -48.78 35.99 -43.62
C GLU A 330 -49.10 35.19 -42.33
N GLN A 331 -49.16 35.90 -41.21
CA GLN A 331 -50.11 35.78 -40.09
C GLN A 331 -50.42 34.37 -39.51
N GLY A 332 -50.01 34.08 -38.28
CA GLY A 332 -50.83 34.34 -37.07
C GLY A 332 -51.04 33.00 -36.32
N ALA A 333 -51.29 32.89 -35.03
CA ALA A 333 -51.45 33.86 -33.97
C ALA A 333 -51.10 33.20 -32.60
N LYS A 334 -50.70 34.06 -31.69
CA LYS A 334 -50.50 33.85 -30.24
C LYS A 334 -51.79 33.48 -29.50
N LYS A 335 -51.66 32.68 -28.43
CA LYS A 335 -52.22 32.84 -27.07
C LYS A 335 -51.85 31.57 -26.27
N GLY A 336 -51.33 31.57 -25.06
CA GLY A 336 -51.21 32.58 -24.01
C GLY A 336 -51.88 32.07 -22.73
N LEU A 337 -51.10 31.82 -21.66
CA LEU A 337 -51.40 31.90 -20.20
C LEU A 337 -50.19 31.26 -19.47
N LYS A 338 -49.21 31.99 -18.91
CA LYS A 338 -49.13 32.82 -17.68
C LYS A 338 -49.58 32.14 -16.38
N ALA A 339 -48.61 31.90 -15.49
CA ALA A 339 -48.68 32.21 -14.06
C ALA A 339 -47.25 32.50 -13.53
N GLU A 340 -47.12 33.66 -12.90
CA GLU A 340 -45.93 34.27 -12.29
C GLU A 340 -45.78 33.83 -10.82
N VAL A 341 -44.53 33.74 -10.32
CA VAL A 341 -44.14 34.21 -8.96
C VAL A 341 -42.68 34.68 -9.03
N GLU A 342 -42.44 35.94 -8.67
CA GLU A 342 -41.13 36.62 -8.58
C GLU A 342 -40.39 36.36 -7.25
N PRO A 343 -39.06 36.64 -7.20
CA PRO A 343 -38.21 36.47 -6.03
C PRO A 343 -38.02 37.78 -5.22
N SER A 344 -37.62 37.63 -3.95
CA SER A 344 -37.28 38.75 -3.05
C SER A 344 -35.77 38.96 -2.96
N ALA A 345 -35.36 40.22 -3.10
CA ALA A 345 -34.02 40.75 -2.90
C ALA A 345 -33.99 41.66 -1.66
N ALA A 346 -32.83 41.78 -1.02
CA ALA A 346 -32.47 42.92 -0.19
C ALA A 346 -30.95 43.18 -0.25
N SER A 347 -30.60 44.35 -0.78
CA SER A 347 -29.30 45.04 -0.73
C SER A 347 -29.29 45.98 0.50
N LEU A 348 -28.15 46.41 1.06
CA LEU A 348 -27.36 47.57 0.62
C LEU A 348 -26.07 47.74 1.47
N GLU A 349 -25.09 48.40 0.84
CA GLU A 349 -23.66 48.58 1.13
C GLU A 349 -23.33 49.86 1.98
N PRO A 350 -22.22 50.64 1.77
CA PRO A 350 -20.77 50.43 1.99
C PRO A 350 -20.11 51.60 2.78
N LEU A 351 -18.77 51.58 2.97
CA LEU A 351 -17.96 52.82 3.02
C LEU A 351 -16.49 52.57 2.61
N LEU A 352 -16.02 53.42 1.69
CA LEU A 352 -14.66 53.59 1.14
C LEU A 352 -13.81 54.49 2.06
N ASP A 353 -12.48 54.32 2.11
CA ASP A 353 -11.51 55.20 1.41
C ASP A 353 -10.03 54.77 1.64
N SER A 354 -9.17 55.04 0.66
CA SER A 354 -7.67 55.08 0.73
C SER A 354 -7.23 56.57 0.66
N PRO A 355 -5.98 57.02 0.37
CA PRO A 355 -4.64 56.40 0.23
C PRO A 355 -3.46 57.27 0.84
N ALA A 356 -2.20 56.94 0.47
CA ALA A 356 -0.98 57.79 0.34
C ALA A 356 0.23 57.56 1.30
N ASP A 357 1.22 56.76 0.86
CA ASP A 357 2.62 57.09 0.41
C ASP A 357 3.57 58.04 1.23
N PRO A 358 4.87 58.26 0.87
CA PRO A 358 6.07 57.63 1.48
C PRO A 358 7.16 58.64 2.00
N SER A 359 8.25 58.17 2.63
CA SER A 359 9.52 58.92 2.87
C SER A 359 10.63 57.97 3.39
N ASP A 360 11.71 57.70 2.65
CA ASP A 360 13.00 58.42 2.55
C ASP A 360 14.08 58.04 3.59
N SER A 361 15.08 57.25 3.13
CA SER A 361 16.57 57.42 3.18
C SER A 361 17.31 57.70 4.53
N PRO A 362 18.67 57.74 4.64
CA PRO A 362 19.74 57.48 3.66
C PRO A 362 20.95 56.63 4.17
N CYS A 363 21.90 56.46 3.24
CA CYS A 363 23.26 55.88 3.26
C CYS A 363 24.31 56.64 4.11
N GLU A 364 25.48 56.01 4.37
CA GLU A 364 26.87 56.46 4.03
C GLU A 364 27.95 55.61 4.76
N GLU A 365 28.88 54.99 4.01
CA GLU A 365 30.35 55.26 3.90
C GLU A 365 31.24 54.73 5.08
N GLY A 366 32.42 54.14 4.90
CA GLY A 366 33.23 53.90 3.69
C GLY A 366 34.57 53.18 3.95
N ILE A 367 35.32 53.03 2.84
CA ILE A 367 36.79 53.06 2.65
C ILE A 367 37.68 51.88 3.10
N ALA A 368 38.08 51.11 2.08
CA ALA A 368 39.43 50.65 1.63
C ALA A 368 40.60 50.40 2.61
N ASP A 369 41.35 49.30 2.40
CA ASP A 369 42.67 49.38 1.75
C ASP A 369 43.18 48.04 1.15
N ARG A 370 44.00 48.14 0.09
CA ARG A 370 44.63 47.07 -0.72
C ARG A 370 46.15 47.01 -0.49
N ARG A 371 46.77 45.83 -0.68
CA ARG A 371 48.13 45.55 -1.26
C ARG A 371 48.41 44.02 -1.11
N ALA A 372 48.58 43.15 -2.14
CA ALA A 372 49.57 43.03 -3.26
C ALA A 372 51.04 42.97 -2.76
N LEU A 373 52.00 42.12 -3.20
CA LEU A 373 52.17 40.96 -4.12
C LEU A 373 53.65 40.47 -3.90
N GLU A 374 53.90 39.15 -3.75
CA GLU A 374 55.03 38.26 -4.22
C GLU A 374 56.53 38.72 -4.40
N PRO A 375 57.54 37.88 -4.85
CA PRO A 375 58.07 36.55 -4.45
C PRO A 375 59.66 36.40 -4.51
N LEU A 376 60.19 35.15 -4.32
CA LEU A 376 61.40 34.47 -4.93
C LEU A 376 62.62 33.96 -4.10
N SER A 377 62.82 32.62 -4.12
CA SER A 377 64.02 31.86 -4.65
C SER A 377 65.01 31.03 -3.75
N LYS A 378 65.16 29.74 -4.14
CA LYS A 378 66.35 28.82 -4.36
C LYS A 378 67.19 28.13 -3.23
N VAL A 379 66.99 26.78 -3.05
CA VAL A 379 67.84 25.53 -3.25
C VAL A 379 69.36 25.54 -2.83
N PRO A 380 70.01 24.49 -2.19
CA PRO A 380 70.28 23.13 -2.76
C PRO A 380 70.49 21.84 -1.88
N LEU A 381 70.49 20.71 -2.62
CA LEU A 381 70.83 19.26 -2.47
C LEU A 381 71.80 18.68 -1.40
N SER A 382 71.50 17.45 -0.91
CA SER A 382 72.46 16.34 -0.67
C SER A 382 71.79 14.93 -0.60
N LYS A 383 72.55 13.85 -0.90
CA LYS A 383 72.19 12.47 -1.36
C LYS A 383 72.16 11.36 -0.24
N PRO A 384 71.83 10.05 -0.52
CA PRO A 384 71.07 9.09 0.31
C PRO A 384 71.93 8.05 1.10
N PRO A 385 71.37 7.05 1.83
CA PRO A 385 71.06 5.72 1.23
C PRO A 385 70.00 4.80 1.92
N LEU A 386 69.66 3.70 1.20
CA LEU A 386 69.25 2.34 1.65
C LEU A 386 67.79 2.05 2.08
N ALA A 387 67.12 1.22 1.26
CA ALA A 387 65.94 0.44 1.61
C ALA A 387 66.29 -0.73 2.57
N PRO A 388 65.33 -1.24 3.35
CA PRO A 388 64.69 -2.49 2.89
C PRO A 388 63.17 -2.56 3.12
N GLN A 389 62.51 -3.15 2.11
CA GLN A 389 61.48 -4.19 2.17
C GLN A 389 60.13 -3.93 2.88
N CYS A 390 59.09 -4.03 2.04
CA CYS A 390 57.80 -4.67 2.28
C CYS A 390 57.01 -4.29 3.54
N GLU A 391 56.02 -3.42 3.34
CA GLU A 391 54.64 -3.75 3.72
C GLU A 391 53.69 -2.96 2.83
N GLU A 392 52.89 -3.69 2.07
CA GLU A 392 51.75 -3.20 1.29
C GLU A 392 50.72 -2.66 2.29
N ALA A 393 50.94 -1.42 2.77
CA ALA A 393 49.93 -0.70 3.53
C ALA A 393 48.83 -0.29 2.54
N ALA A 394 47.84 -1.17 2.41
CA ALA A 394 46.58 -0.84 1.76
C ALA A 394 46.06 0.47 2.35
N LEU A 395 45.83 1.41 1.44
CA LEU A 395 45.27 2.72 1.73
C LEU A 395 43.81 2.53 2.14
N GLU A 396 43.56 2.12 3.39
CA GLU A 396 42.20 2.09 3.94
C GLU A 396 41.64 3.51 3.96
N SER A 397 40.43 3.63 3.43
CA SER A 397 39.76 4.90 3.22
C SER A 397 39.43 5.57 4.56
N ALA A 398 39.38 6.90 4.62
CA ALA A 398 38.99 7.64 5.83
C ALA A 398 37.69 7.16 6.53
N PRO A 399 36.63 6.68 5.83
CA PRO A 399 35.47 6.09 6.50
C PRO A 399 35.74 4.73 7.18
N ASP A 400 36.69 3.92 6.71
CA ASP A 400 37.02 2.62 7.34
C ASP A 400 37.73 2.81 8.69
N ARG A 401 38.60 3.83 8.81
CA ARG A 401 39.24 4.19 10.09
C ARG A 401 38.25 4.69 11.14
N ALA A 402 37.20 5.40 10.71
CA ALA A 402 36.16 5.91 11.61
C ALA A 402 35.26 4.78 12.13
N ALA A 403 34.89 3.82 11.28
CA ALA A 403 34.14 2.64 11.68
C ALA A 403 34.94 1.73 12.64
N ALA A 404 36.24 1.53 12.38
CA ALA A 404 37.13 0.77 13.26
C ALA A 404 37.32 1.43 14.64
N ALA A 405 37.38 2.76 14.71
CA ALA A 405 37.46 3.51 15.97
C ALA A 405 36.13 3.51 16.76
N GLU A 406 34.98 3.47 16.08
CA GLU A 406 33.68 3.35 16.74
C GLU A 406 33.49 1.99 17.43
N ASP A 407 33.89 0.90 16.79
CA ASP A 407 33.73 -0.44 17.35
C ASP A 407 34.66 -0.70 18.55
N ASP A 408 35.86 -0.07 18.58
CA ASP A 408 36.78 -0.13 19.72
C ASP A 408 36.16 0.43 21.02
N PHE A 409 35.35 1.49 20.94
CA PHE A 409 34.61 2.01 22.10
C PHE A 409 33.69 0.96 22.74
N TYR A 410 33.00 0.18 21.92
CA TYR A 410 32.07 -0.85 22.39
C TYR A 410 32.78 -2.11 22.86
N LEU A 411 33.93 -2.47 22.26
CA LEU A 411 34.72 -3.64 22.67
C LEU A 411 35.35 -3.45 24.06
N ARG A 412 35.66 -2.21 24.44
CA ARG A 412 36.21 -1.86 25.77
C ARG A 412 35.18 -1.88 26.90
N GLN A 413 33.91 -2.13 26.59
CA GLN A 413 32.86 -2.19 27.61
C GLN A 413 32.98 -3.48 28.42
N GLN A 414 32.74 -3.38 29.73
CA GLN A 414 32.82 -4.50 30.67
C GLN A 414 31.45 -4.87 31.23
N TRP A 415 31.22 -6.16 31.49
CA TRP A 415 29.97 -6.62 32.10
C TRP A 415 29.74 -5.93 33.45
N PRO A 416 28.53 -5.40 33.73
CA PRO A 416 28.29 -4.68 34.97
C PRO A 416 28.36 -5.63 36.16
N SER A 417 29.08 -5.24 37.22
CA SER A 417 29.19 -6.04 38.46
C SER A 417 27.85 -6.23 39.18
N THR A 418 26.85 -5.39 38.90
CA THR A 418 25.50 -5.49 39.42
C THR A 418 24.63 -6.53 38.71
N MET A 419 25.05 -7.00 37.54
CA MET A 419 24.29 -7.96 36.73
C MET A 419 24.80 -9.39 36.95
N PRO A 420 23.92 -10.38 37.07
CA PRO A 420 24.34 -11.76 37.28
C PRO A 420 25.06 -12.33 36.05
N ILE A 421 26.01 -13.22 36.30
CA ILE A 421 26.67 -14.00 35.23
C ILE A 421 25.72 -15.14 34.82
N ALA A 422 24.81 -14.83 33.91
CA ALA A 422 23.77 -15.74 33.46
C ALA A 422 23.40 -15.45 31.99
N GLN A 423 22.68 -16.36 31.34
CA GLN A 423 22.17 -16.13 29.98
C GLN A 423 21.01 -15.14 30.01
N ILE A 424 21.36 -13.86 30.05
CA ILE A 424 20.41 -12.76 30.13
C ILE A 424 20.63 -11.75 29.03
N VAL A 425 19.57 -10.98 28.76
CA VAL A 425 19.55 -9.89 27.80
C VAL A 425 18.93 -8.68 28.48
N PHE A 426 19.60 -7.54 28.42
CA PHE A 426 19.06 -6.29 28.94
C PHE A 426 19.53 -5.08 28.12
N PRO A 427 18.79 -3.98 28.13
CA PRO A 427 19.13 -2.78 27.38
C PRO A 427 19.98 -1.83 28.23
N ARG A 428 20.85 -1.06 27.59
CA ARG A 428 21.64 -0.02 28.26
C ARG A 428 21.93 1.12 27.29
N LEU A 429 21.91 2.35 27.79
CA LEU A 429 22.41 3.51 27.05
C LEU A 429 23.89 3.72 27.37
N LEU A 430 24.70 3.90 26.34
CA LEU A 430 26.10 4.30 26.46
C LEU A 430 26.28 5.72 25.97
N LEU A 431 27.17 6.48 26.61
CA LEU A 431 27.49 7.84 26.18
C LEU A 431 28.75 7.80 25.32
N GLN A 432 28.63 8.16 24.05
CA GLN A 432 29.74 8.21 23.09
C GLN A 432 29.69 9.54 22.35
N ALA A 433 30.78 10.32 22.41
CA ALA A 433 30.89 11.63 21.75
C ALA A 433 29.67 12.54 22.00
N ASP A 434 29.24 12.62 23.26
CA ASP A 434 28.10 13.42 23.73
C ASP A 434 26.72 13.00 23.17
N ARG A 435 26.63 11.78 22.63
CA ARG A 435 25.36 11.17 22.19
C ARG A 435 25.08 9.90 22.96
N GLN A 436 23.82 9.71 23.38
CA GLN A 436 23.38 8.45 23.95
C GLN A 436 23.18 7.43 22.82
N GLN A 437 23.77 6.25 22.99
CA GLN A 437 23.73 5.14 22.06
C GLN A 437 22.92 3.99 22.68
N PRO A 438 21.85 3.52 22.03
CA PRO A 438 21.07 2.41 22.54
C PRO A 438 21.82 1.11 22.26
N THR A 439 22.03 0.33 23.33
CA THR A 439 22.72 -0.95 23.25
C THR A 439 21.91 -2.05 23.92
N LEU A 440 22.05 -3.27 23.39
CA LEU A 440 21.49 -4.48 23.98
C LEU A 440 22.64 -5.37 24.42
N TRP A 441 22.65 -5.77 25.68
CA TRP A 441 23.73 -6.53 26.28
C TRP A 441 23.26 -7.97 26.44
N ALA A 442 24.01 -8.92 25.89
CA ALA A 442 23.66 -10.32 25.91
C ALA A 442 24.84 -11.15 26.42
N MET A 443 24.60 -11.98 27.44
CA MET A 443 25.59 -12.93 27.92
C MET A 443 25.23 -14.34 27.49
N MET A 444 26.20 -15.08 26.94
CA MET A 444 26.03 -16.48 26.51
C MET A 444 27.38 -17.21 26.42
N PRO A 445 27.41 -18.54 26.30
CA PRO A 445 28.68 -19.28 26.15
C PRO A 445 29.47 -18.82 24.93
N THR A 446 30.79 -18.81 25.06
CA THR A 446 31.72 -18.37 24.00
C THR A 446 31.46 -19.07 22.66
N ASP A 447 31.21 -20.38 22.69
CA ASP A 447 30.94 -21.16 21.48
C ASP A 447 29.63 -20.78 20.81
N GLU A 448 28.62 -20.39 21.61
CA GLU A 448 27.36 -19.89 21.06
C GLU A 448 27.58 -18.55 20.36
N ILE A 449 28.34 -17.62 20.96
CA ILE A 449 28.66 -16.33 20.34
C ILE A 449 29.35 -16.54 18.98
N ARG A 450 30.34 -17.43 18.92
CA ARG A 450 31.07 -17.76 17.68
C ARG A 450 30.14 -18.29 16.59
N LYS A 451 29.27 -19.24 16.94
CA LYS A 451 28.29 -19.81 16.00
C LYS A 451 27.33 -18.77 15.44
N ARG A 452 27.03 -17.70 16.20
CA ARG A 452 26.08 -16.67 15.77
C ARG A 452 26.68 -15.55 14.90
N ARG A 453 28.00 -15.55 14.66
CA ARG A 453 28.67 -14.58 13.77
C ARG A 453 28.28 -14.86 12.31
N GLY A 454 27.63 -13.90 11.65
CA GLY A 454 27.26 -14.00 10.22
C GLY A 454 25.82 -14.50 9.92
N ASN A 455 24.96 -14.59 10.92
CA ASN A 455 23.59 -15.12 10.77
C ASN A 455 22.59 -14.14 10.15
N THR A 456 21.53 -14.70 9.57
CA THR A 456 20.33 -13.96 9.17
C THR A 456 19.66 -13.35 10.39
N ARG A 457 19.34 -12.06 10.26
CA ARG A 457 19.02 -11.17 11.37
C ARG A 457 17.55 -10.82 11.32
N TYR A 458 16.91 -10.85 12.48
CA TYR A 458 15.54 -10.39 12.62
C TYR A 458 15.42 -9.55 13.88
N ASN A 459 14.86 -8.35 13.76
CA ASN A 459 14.50 -7.52 14.90
C ASN A 459 13.08 -6.97 14.73
N ASN A 460 12.30 -7.00 15.81
CA ASN A 460 10.96 -6.43 15.82
C ASN A 460 10.63 -5.87 17.21
N PHE A 461 9.68 -4.95 17.25
CA PHE A 461 9.20 -4.30 18.47
C PHE A 461 7.69 -4.41 18.55
N MET A 462 7.15 -4.69 19.73
CA MET A 462 5.71 -4.82 19.94
C MET A 462 5.31 -4.13 21.23
N CYS A 463 4.28 -3.30 21.21
CA CYS A 463 3.79 -2.60 22.39
C CYS A 463 2.40 -3.10 22.80
N THR A 464 2.18 -3.21 24.11
CA THR A 464 0.84 -3.29 24.68
C THR A 464 0.63 -2.15 25.66
N MET A 465 -0.50 -1.44 25.56
CA MET A 465 -0.85 -0.36 26.50
C MET A 465 -1.63 -0.87 27.72
N ALA A 466 -2.35 -1.99 27.55
CA ALA A 466 -3.16 -2.61 28.59
C ALA A 466 -2.69 -4.06 28.86
N PRO A 467 -2.72 -4.53 30.11
CA PRO A 467 -3.17 -3.82 31.32
C PRO A 467 -2.17 -2.78 31.86
N HIS A 468 -0.92 -2.81 31.40
CA HIS A 468 0.16 -1.86 31.74
C HIS A 468 1.03 -1.55 30.51
N PRO A 469 1.39 -0.29 30.22
CA PRO A 469 2.22 0.06 29.06
C PRO A 469 3.59 -0.63 29.06
N MET A 470 3.83 -1.50 28.08
CA MET A 470 5.06 -2.28 27.97
C MET A 470 5.44 -2.54 26.51
N VAL A 471 6.74 -2.55 26.22
CA VAL A 471 7.30 -2.88 24.91
C VAL A 471 8.13 -4.16 25.00
N LEU A 472 7.90 -5.08 24.07
CA LEU A 472 8.78 -6.19 23.75
C LEU A 472 9.73 -5.74 22.63
N TRP A 473 11.02 -5.66 22.94
CA TRP A 473 12.11 -5.54 21.98
C TRP A 473 12.66 -6.94 21.69
N LEU A 474 12.39 -7.46 20.50
CA LEU A 474 12.79 -8.79 20.08
C LEU A 474 13.94 -8.72 19.08
N THR A 475 15.07 -9.36 19.39
CA THR A 475 16.08 -9.70 18.39
C THR A 475 16.20 -11.21 18.26
N ALA A 476 16.38 -11.72 17.04
CA ALA A 476 16.64 -13.13 16.77
C ALA A 476 17.79 -13.31 15.80
N PHE A 477 18.67 -14.27 16.11
CA PHE A 477 19.73 -14.74 15.23
C PHE A 477 19.42 -16.15 14.79
N TYR A 478 19.33 -16.39 13.49
CA TYR A 478 19.01 -17.72 12.96
C TYR A 478 20.15 -18.30 12.12
N GLN A 479 20.43 -19.58 12.38
CA GLN A 479 21.34 -20.41 11.60
C GLN A 479 20.69 -21.76 11.36
N LYS A 480 20.77 -22.29 10.13
CA LYS A 480 20.09 -23.53 9.74
C LYS A 480 20.44 -24.74 10.62
N LEU A 481 21.70 -24.88 11.01
CA LEU A 481 22.19 -26.02 11.80
C LEU A 481 21.92 -25.88 13.32
N GLU A 482 21.82 -24.66 13.83
CA GLU A 482 21.78 -24.37 15.28
C GLU A 482 20.43 -23.77 15.73
N GLY A 483 19.49 -23.57 14.78
CA GLY A 483 18.19 -22.96 15.01
C GLY A 483 18.24 -21.48 15.42
N PRO A 484 17.12 -20.92 15.89
CA PRO A 484 17.06 -19.52 16.32
C PRO A 484 17.63 -19.31 17.74
N ARG A 485 18.25 -18.16 17.95
CA ARG A 485 18.55 -17.61 19.28
C ARG A 485 17.77 -16.33 19.46
N TRP A 486 16.83 -16.38 20.38
CA TRP A 486 15.94 -15.27 20.72
C TRP A 486 16.52 -14.45 21.88
N LEU A 487 16.54 -13.14 21.71
CA LEU A 487 16.96 -12.15 22.70
C LEU A 487 15.79 -11.20 22.97
N PRO A 488 14.74 -11.65 23.70
CA PRO A 488 13.63 -10.78 24.07
C PRO A 488 14.03 -9.88 25.24
N CYS A 489 13.75 -8.59 25.10
CA CYS A 489 13.90 -7.59 26.14
C CYS A 489 12.56 -6.89 26.35
N TYR A 490 12.19 -6.63 27.61
CA TYR A 490 10.91 -6.03 27.96
C TYR A 490 11.17 -4.68 28.63
N LEU A 491 10.60 -3.62 28.07
CA LEU A 491 10.70 -2.24 28.54
C LEU A 491 9.38 -1.81 29.16
N ASP A 492 9.41 -1.43 30.44
CA ASP A 492 8.25 -0.87 31.12
C ASP A 492 8.13 0.62 30.76
N LEU A 493 7.10 1.01 30.02
CA LEU A 493 6.96 2.41 29.58
C LEU A 493 6.52 3.37 30.70
N LYS A 494 6.30 2.89 31.93
CA LYS A 494 6.15 3.75 33.11
C LYS A 494 7.48 4.11 33.76
N GLU A 495 8.55 3.37 33.48
CA GLU A 495 9.89 3.70 33.95
C GLU A 495 10.56 4.74 33.05
N ALA A 496 11.10 5.80 33.65
CA ALA A 496 11.76 6.89 32.90
C ALA A 496 12.98 6.40 32.10
N SER A 497 13.75 5.46 32.65
CA SER A 497 14.90 4.82 31.98
C SER A 497 14.48 4.08 30.70
N SER A 498 13.39 3.32 30.77
CA SER A 498 12.83 2.58 29.64
C SER A 498 12.25 3.51 28.57
N GLN A 499 11.59 4.60 28.98
CA GLN A 499 11.16 5.65 28.04
C GLN A 499 12.35 6.30 27.33
N GLN A 500 13.42 6.62 28.06
CA GLN A 500 14.63 7.20 27.50
C GLN A 500 15.29 6.26 26.49
N ILE A 501 15.41 4.97 26.82
CA ILE A 501 15.94 3.95 25.89
C ILE A 501 15.15 3.94 24.59
N LEU A 502 13.82 3.89 24.69
CA LEU A 502 12.94 3.82 23.54
C LEU A 502 12.98 5.12 22.71
N TRP A 503 13.12 6.27 23.37
CA TRP A 503 13.30 7.56 22.70
C TRP A 503 14.63 7.62 21.94
N THR A 504 15.74 7.21 22.58
CA THR A 504 17.05 7.14 21.93
C THR A 504 17.05 6.15 20.77
N LEU A 505 16.33 5.03 20.87
CA LEU A 505 16.11 4.09 19.76
C LEU A 505 15.33 4.72 18.58
N ALA A 506 14.48 5.71 18.84
CA ALA A 506 13.74 6.42 17.78
C ALA A 506 14.67 7.37 17.00
N GLU A 507 15.57 8.03 17.73
CA GLU A 507 16.54 8.96 17.14
C GLU A 507 17.68 8.21 16.43
N ALA A 508 18.16 7.11 17.02
CA ALA A 508 19.21 6.29 16.46
C ALA A 508 18.69 5.45 15.27
N GLN A 509 19.43 5.44 14.16
CA GLN A 509 19.10 4.62 12.99
C GLN A 509 19.45 3.13 13.20
N GLN A 510 20.32 2.85 14.16
CA GLN A 510 20.81 1.53 14.48
C GLN A 510 21.04 1.41 16.00
N TYR A 511 21.02 0.19 16.51
CA TYR A 511 21.49 -0.16 17.84
C TYR A 511 22.54 -1.24 17.75
N ARG A 512 23.36 -1.36 18.79
CA ARG A 512 24.42 -2.37 18.87
C ARG A 512 24.11 -3.41 19.94
N ILE A 513 24.40 -4.66 19.64
CA ILE A 513 24.37 -5.76 20.59
C ILE A 513 25.79 -6.06 21.01
N LEU A 514 26.05 -6.02 22.32
CA LEU A 514 27.33 -6.38 22.90
C LEU A 514 27.20 -7.78 23.50
N PHE A 515 28.04 -8.70 23.05
CA PHE A 515 28.06 -10.09 23.50
C PHE A 515 29.18 -10.33 24.49
N PHE A 516 28.82 -10.85 25.65
CA PHE A 516 29.75 -11.21 26.72
C PHE A 516 29.77 -12.72 26.92
N ALA A 517 30.96 -13.29 27.00
CA ALA A 517 31.14 -14.70 27.28
C ALA A 517 30.89 -14.98 28.76
N LYS A 518 30.20 -16.08 29.08
CA LYS A 518 30.09 -16.54 30.47
C LYS A 518 31.44 -16.93 31.06
N GLU A 519 32.33 -17.46 30.23
CA GLU A 519 33.66 -17.94 30.60
C GLU A 519 34.65 -16.79 30.86
N SER A 520 34.41 -15.63 30.23
CA SER A 520 35.23 -14.42 30.36
C SER A 520 34.34 -13.18 30.35
N PRO A 521 33.62 -12.90 31.46
CA PRO A 521 32.62 -11.84 31.50
C PRO A 521 33.21 -10.42 31.50
N HIS A 522 34.52 -10.29 31.69
CA HIS A 522 35.17 -9.00 31.84
C HIS A 522 35.30 -8.22 30.53
N ASP A 523 35.32 -8.91 29.39
CA ASP A 523 35.55 -8.29 28.08
C ASP A 523 34.38 -8.55 27.13
N CYS A 524 33.99 -7.53 26.37
CA CYS A 524 33.03 -7.67 25.28
C CYS A 524 33.68 -8.46 24.13
N LEU A 525 33.15 -9.65 23.84
CA LEU A 525 33.74 -10.59 22.88
C LEU A 525 33.35 -10.28 21.43
N TYR A 526 32.17 -9.70 21.22
CA TYR A 526 31.65 -9.44 19.89
C TYR A 526 30.59 -8.34 19.90
N ILE A 527 30.53 -7.56 18.83
CA ILE A 527 29.52 -6.52 18.62
C ILE A 527 28.75 -6.83 17.35
N GLN A 528 27.45 -6.59 17.38
CA GLN A 528 26.61 -6.65 16.19
C GLN A 528 25.73 -5.41 16.09
N SER A 529 25.85 -4.68 14.98
CA SER A 529 24.94 -3.58 14.65
C SER A 529 23.68 -4.09 13.97
N LEU A 530 22.52 -3.57 14.36
CA LEU A 530 21.22 -3.81 13.72
C LEU A 530 20.52 -2.48 13.45
N ASN A 531 19.93 -2.39 12.27
CA ASN A 531 19.15 -1.22 11.87
C ASN A 531 17.75 -1.28 12.49
N VAL A 532 17.25 -0.11 12.89
CA VAL A 532 15.83 0.06 13.24
C VAL A 532 15.13 0.68 12.05
N ALA A 533 14.11 0.01 11.52
CA ALA A 533 13.34 0.52 10.40
C ALA A 533 12.73 1.90 10.74
N ALA A 534 12.76 2.85 9.81
CA ALA A 534 12.23 4.20 10.04
C ALA A 534 10.75 4.19 10.49
N SER A 535 9.95 3.23 10.00
CA SER A 535 8.57 3.02 10.44
C SER A 535 8.47 2.66 11.92
N GLN A 536 9.36 1.80 12.44
CA GLN A 536 9.39 1.43 13.85
C GLN A 536 9.85 2.60 14.73
N ARG A 537 10.81 3.42 14.25
CA ARG A 537 11.28 4.60 14.99
C ARG A 537 10.18 5.63 15.24
N ASN A 538 9.27 5.84 14.29
CA ASN A 538 8.12 6.72 14.48
C ASN A 538 7.15 6.19 15.56
N LEU A 539 6.92 4.88 15.60
CA LEU A 539 6.04 4.25 16.59
C LEU A 539 6.56 4.40 18.03
N PHE A 540 7.88 4.43 18.23
CA PHE A 540 8.48 4.55 19.55
C PHE A 540 8.10 5.86 20.24
N GLN A 541 8.15 6.99 19.53
CA GLN A 541 7.76 8.29 20.06
C GLN A 541 6.26 8.33 20.39
N GLU A 542 5.43 7.74 19.54
CA GLU A 542 4.00 7.59 19.78
C GLU A 542 3.73 6.74 21.03
N TRP A 543 4.40 5.61 21.18
CA TRP A 543 4.23 4.72 22.33
C TRP A 543 4.65 5.37 23.65
N VAL A 544 5.78 6.08 23.68
CA VAL A 544 6.21 6.83 24.87
C VAL A 544 5.16 7.91 25.20
N THR A 545 4.67 8.63 24.20
CA THR A 545 3.68 9.70 24.39
C THR A 545 2.35 9.15 24.91
N MET A 546 1.85 8.06 24.32
CA MET A 546 0.63 7.39 24.76
C MET A 546 0.78 6.81 26.16
N ALA A 547 1.91 6.16 26.46
CA ALA A 547 2.17 5.54 27.76
C ALA A 547 2.18 6.56 28.92
N ARG A 548 2.60 7.81 28.68
CA ARG A 548 2.53 8.89 29.68
C ARG A 548 1.08 9.19 30.09
N ASN A 549 0.16 9.15 29.14
CA ASN A 549 -1.25 9.51 29.36
C ASN A 549 -2.15 8.32 29.70
N PHE A 550 -1.68 7.08 29.46
CA PHE A 550 -2.49 5.88 29.66
C PHE A 550 -2.39 5.37 31.11
N PRO A 551 -3.49 5.24 31.87
CA PRO A 551 -3.44 4.72 33.24
C PRO A 551 -3.14 3.21 33.25
N SER A 552 -2.30 2.75 34.18
CA SER A 552 -2.05 1.32 34.38
C SER A 552 -3.22 0.70 35.13
N ILE A 553 -3.94 -0.21 34.48
CA ILE A 553 -5.12 -0.91 35.03
C ILE A 553 -4.71 -2.23 35.69
N GLY A 554 -3.51 -2.75 35.38
CA GLY A 554 -2.92 -3.90 36.05
C GLY A 554 -1.40 -3.77 36.16
N SER A 555 -0.72 -4.89 36.45
CA SER A 555 0.72 -4.89 36.73
C SER A 555 1.57 -5.01 35.47
N ALA A 556 2.79 -4.45 35.53
CA ALA A 556 3.83 -4.66 34.52
C ALA A 556 4.09 -6.15 34.25
N GLN A 557 4.07 -6.97 35.30
CA GLN A 557 4.29 -8.42 35.17
C GLN A 557 3.18 -9.11 34.37
N THR A 558 1.94 -8.63 34.43
CA THR A 558 0.82 -9.15 33.64
C THR A 558 1.01 -8.83 32.15
N SER A 559 1.36 -7.59 31.81
CA SER A 559 1.69 -7.22 30.43
C SER A 559 2.89 -8.00 29.90
N LYS A 560 3.92 -8.20 30.74
CA LYS A 560 5.08 -9.03 30.40
C LYS A 560 4.68 -10.47 30.10
N ALA A 561 3.82 -11.05 30.92
CA ALA A 561 3.31 -12.41 30.71
C ALA A 561 2.50 -12.52 29.40
N LEU A 562 1.67 -11.53 29.10
CA LEU A 562 0.88 -11.47 27.86
C LEU A 562 1.79 -11.34 26.62
N LEU A 563 2.75 -10.42 26.65
CA LEU A 563 3.73 -10.26 25.57
C LEU A 563 4.58 -11.53 25.40
N LYS A 564 4.94 -12.20 26.50
CA LYS A 564 5.65 -13.49 26.45
C LYS A 564 4.79 -14.58 25.84
N GLN A 565 3.50 -14.66 26.17
CA GLN A 565 2.58 -15.63 25.58
C GLN A 565 2.40 -15.39 24.08
N GLU A 566 2.24 -14.13 23.66
CA GLU A 566 2.14 -13.76 22.24
C GLU A 566 3.44 -14.07 21.49
N LEU A 567 4.60 -13.82 22.12
CA LEU A 567 5.90 -14.17 21.58
C LEU A 567 6.03 -15.68 21.32
N GLU A 568 5.75 -16.52 22.32
CA GLU A 568 5.92 -17.98 22.21
C GLU A 568 4.90 -18.60 21.25
N ASN A 569 3.62 -18.22 21.35
CA ASN A 569 2.54 -18.93 20.66
C ASN A 569 2.32 -18.47 19.22
N ARG A 570 2.66 -17.23 18.89
CA ARG A 570 2.33 -16.63 17.60
C ARG A 570 3.55 -16.12 16.84
N LEU A 571 4.40 -15.33 17.50
CA LEU A 571 5.51 -14.68 16.81
C LEU A 571 6.64 -15.66 16.47
N LYS A 572 7.12 -16.46 17.43
CA LYS A 572 8.24 -17.38 17.19
C LYS A 572 7.98 -18.38 16.05
N PRO A 573 6.84 -19.10 15.98
CA PRO A 573 6.59 -20.04 14.89
C PRO A 573 6.57 -19.36 13.52
N ARG A 574 5.94 -18.18 13.42
CA ARG A 574 5.84 -17.42 12.18
C ARG A 574 7.18 -16.88 11.72
N ILE A 575 7.97 -16.32 12.64
CA ILE A 575 9.31 -15.81 12.34
C ILE A 575 10.23 -16.97 11.94
N LEU A 576 10.12 -18.13 12.59
CA LEU A 576 10.88 -19.33 12.21
C LEU A 576 10.61 -19.78 10.80
N MET A 577 9.33 -19.88 10.43
CA MET A 577 8.93 -20.24 9.07
C MET A 577 9.50 -19.26 8.03
N ASN A 578 9.49 -17.96 8.33
CA ASN A 578 10.10 -16.94 7.47
C ASN A 578 11.63 -17.07 7.38
N LEU A 579 12.30 -17.38 8.49
CA LEU A 579 13.76 -17.52 8.51
C LEU A 579 14.24 -18.82 7.84
N GLU A 580 13.46 -19.89 7.95
CA GLU A 580 13.69 -21.18 7.28
C GLU A 580 13.53 -21.07 5.76
N THR A 581 12.50 -20.38 5.28
CA THR A 581 12.24 -20.17 3.85
C THR A 581 13.34 -19.35 3.15
N ILE A 582 13.96 -18.39 3.85
CA ILE A 582 15.10 -17.63 3.32
C ILE A 582 16.34 -18.52 3.10
N HIS A 583 16.50 -19.64 3.83
CA HIS A 583 17.66 -20.55 3.72
C HIS A 583 17.37 -21.84 2.94
N THR A 584 16.18 -22.00 2.39
CA THR A 584 15.87 -23.09 1.44
C THR A 584 16.30 -22.75 0.01
N ASP A 585 16.45 -21.47 -0.33
CA ASP A 585 16.88 -21.02 -1.66
C ASP A 585 18.41 -21.03 -1.87
N SER A 586 19.19 -21.36 -0.83
CA SER A 586 20.63 -21.57 -0.96
C SER A 586 20.93 -23.07 -1.13
N ARG A 587 20.86 -23.57 -2.37
CA ARG A 587 21.44 -24.89 -2.70
C ARG A 587 22.97 -24.82 -2.55
N PRO A 588 23.61 -25.72 -1.80
CA PRO A 588 25.03 -25.99 -1.94
C PRO A 588 25.24 -27.00 -3.07
N GLY A 589 26.00 -26.60 -4.10
CA GLY A 589 26.70 -27.49 -5.03
C GLY A 589 25.83 -28.30 -5.99
N ILE A 590 25.68 -27.81 -7.22
CA ILE A 590 25.69 -28.68 -8.41
C ILE A 590 26.65 -28.04 -9.42
N ASP A 591 27.62 -28.87 -9.77
CA ASP A 591 28.72 -28.76 -10.72
C ASP A 591 28.44 -27.90 -11.97
N ASP A 592 29.38 -27.00 -12.27
CA ASP A 592 29.55 -26.39 -13.59
C ASP A 592 30.06 -27.47 -14.56
N SER A 593 29.15 -28.29 -15.10
CA SER A 593 29.37 -28.93 -16.40
C SER A 593 28.09 -29.47 -17.00
N VAL A 594 28.04 -29.36 -18.34
CA VAL A 594 27.06 -29.89 -19.29
C VAL A 594 25.87 -28.97 -19.56
N GLY A 595 26.02 -28.20 -20.65
CA GLY A 595 24.94 -27.42 -21.25
C GLY A 595 23.96 -28.25 -22.07
N PHE A 596 22.81 -27.64 -22.34
CA PHE A 596 22.13 -27.54 -23.63
C PHE A 596 21.14 -26.38 -23.60
#